data_AF-A0A4Q3C9V6-F1
#
_entry.id   AF-A0A4Q3C9V6-F1
#
_cell.length_a   1.000
_cell.length_b   1.000
_cell.length_c   1.000
_cell.angle_alpha   90.00
_cell.angle_beta   90.00
_cell.angle_gamma   90.00
#
_symmetry.space_group_name_H-M   'P 1'
#
loop_
_entity.id
_entity.type
_entity.pdbx_description
1 polymer ?
#
loop_
_entity_poly.entity_id
_entity_poly.type
_entity_poly.pdbx_seq_one_letter_code
_entity_poly.pdbx_strand_id
1 'polypeptide(L)'
;DFKNADEVAAMVIRNPKGQAVYLRDIAEVKDAFLEQESYARLKTPNSDVFKNVITLNVSKRAGENLIEASDKINALIKEKQKSVFPKGLNITVTGDQSDKTRTTLNDLINTIVIGFILVTVILMFFMGTTNAIFVALSVPLSCFIAFLIMPAIGFTLNMIVLFSFLLALGIVVDDAIVVIENTHRIFANGKVPIKEAAKMAAGEVFLPVFSGTMTTLAPFVPLAFWNSLIGHFMFFLPITLIITLLASLVVAYIMNPVFAVDFMKPHHDGEHDNPKFDKPTKRALLWLGGATVLAYLVNIGLGNFMVLLIVLYLVNHFFLLKVIDRFQKNSWPKFQNWYAKWLERAVRRPITMLVATFGLFVISIIATMVLGKTPEFFPSGDPNFAYVYITMPIGTDQATT
;
A
#
# COMPACT_ATOMS: atom_id res chain seq x y z
N ASP A 1 -39.38 10.53 41.64
CA ASP A 1 -37.96 10.28 41.94
C ASP A 1 -37.54 11.02 43.20
N PHE A 2 -37.03 10.26 44.17
CA PHE A 2 -36.40 10.81 45.36
C PHE A 2 -34.99 11.31 44.99
N LYS A 3 -34.58 12.46 45.52
CA LYS A 3 -33.29 13.08 45.17
C LYS A 3 -32.16 12.67 46.11
N ASN A 4 -32.48 12.42 47.38
CA ASN A 4 -31.51 12.14 48.42
C ASN A 4 -31.97 10.95 49.28
N ALA A 5 -31.02 10.26 49.92
CA ALA A 5 -31.29 9.16 50.84
C ALA A 5 -32.28 9.53 51.96
N ASP A 6 -32.26 10.78 52.43
CA ASP A 6 -33.17 11.28 53.47
C ASP A 6 -34.64 11.28 53.02
N GLU A 7 -34.92 11.54 51.75
CA GLU A 7 -36.28 11.52 51.21
C GLU A 7 -36.82 10.09 51.11
N VAL A 8 -35.94 9.14 50.78
CA VAL A 8 -36.24 7.71 50.77
C VAL A 8 -36.48 7.22 52.21
N ALA A 9 -35.66 7.66 53.15
CA ALA A 9 -35.77 7.33 54.57
C ALA A 9 -37.06 7.88 55.21
N ALA A 10 -37.59 9.00 54.71
CA ALA A 10 -38.86 9.59 55.12
C ALA A 10 -40.10 8.94 54.47
N MET A 11 -39.94 7.86 53.71
CA MET A 11 -41.07 7.13 53.11
C MET A 11 -41.92 6.47 54.19
N VAL A 12 -43.24 6.67 54.12
CA VAL A 12 -44.20 6.09 55.08
C VAL A 12 -44.57 4.67 54.65
N ILE A 13 -44.41 3.73 55.57
CA ILE A 13 -44.74 2.32 55.41
C ILE A 13 -46.02 2.04 56.20
N ARG A 14 -46.98 1.36 55.55
CA ARG A 14 -48.23 0.98 56.19
C ARG A 14 -48.02 -0.17 57.17
N ASN A 15 -48.36 0.06 58.43
CA ASN A 15 -48.49 -0.97 59.45
C ASN A 15 -49.97 -1.41 59.54
N PRO A 16 -50.27 -2.72 59.72
CA PRO A 16 -51.61 -3.22 60.04
C PRO A 16 -52.35 -2.48 61.17
N LYS A 17 -51.61 -1.84 62.10
CA LYS A 17 -52.16 -1.06 63.23
C LYS A 17 -52.49 0.41 62.91
N GLY A 18 -52.29 0.86 61.67
CA GLY A 18 -52.66 2.23 61.24
C GLY A 18 -51.74 3.36 61.71
N GLN A 19 -50.65 3.06 62.41
CA GLN A 19 -49.63 4.03 62.79
C GLN A 19 -48.66 4.29 61.62
N ALA A 20 -48.23 5.54 61.44
CA ALA A 20 -47.22 5.90 60.46
C ALA A 20 -45.84 5.44 60.95
N VAL A 21 -45.24 4.48 60.24
CA VAL A 21 -43.86 4.03 60.44
C VAL A 21 -43.04 4.51 59.25
N TYR A 22 -41.89 5.12 59.50
CA TYR A 22 -41.01 5.58 58.42
C TYR A 22 -39.99 4.49 58.06
N LEU A 23 -39.50 4.48 56.81
CA LEU A 23 -38.47 3.52 56.38
C LEU A 23 -37.21 3.59 57.27
N ARG A 24 -36.83 4.79 57.72
CA ARG A 24 -35.73 5.01 58.68
C ARG A 24 -35.89 4.29 60.02
N ASP A 25 -37.12 3.95 60.41
CA ASP A 25 -37.40 3.31 61.69
C ASP A 25 -37.14 1.79 61.62
N ILE A 26 -37.01 1.21 60.42
CA ILE A 26 -36.89 -0.25 60.20
C ILE A 26 -35.71 -0.67 59.32
N ALA A 27 -35.07 0.27 58.61
CA ALA A 27 -33.94 -0.01 57.73
C ALA A 27 -32.93 1.15 57.76
N GLU A 28 -31.66 0.81 57.62
CA GLU A 28 -30.60 1.79 57.44
C GLU A 28 -30.54 2.20 55.97
N VAL A 29 -30.90 3.46 55.68
CA VAL A 29 -30.84 4.02 54.33
C VAL A 29 -29.54 4.80 54.21
N LYS A 30 -28.58 4.25 53.46
CA LYS A 30 -27.31 4.89 53.14
C LYS A 30 -27.28 5.24 51.67
N ASP A 31 -26.82 6.45 51.36
CA ASP A 31 -26.34 6.77 50.02
C ASP A 31 -25.01 6.05 49.83
N ALA A 32 -25.05 4.92 49.15
CA ALA A 32 -23.92 4.04 48.93
C ALA A 32 -23.76 3.75 47.43
N PHE A 33 -22.55 3.38 47.04
CA PHE A 33 -22.31 2.92 45.68
C PHE A 33 -23.00 1.57 45.45
N LEU A 34 -23.38 1.33 44.20
CA LEU A 34 -23.82 0.02 43.76
C LEU A 34 -22.74 -1.03 44.09
N GLU A 35 -23.16 -2.26 44.35
CA GLU A 35 -22.22 -3.38 44.56
C GLU A 35 -21.27 -3.49 43.37
N GLN A 36 -19.98 -3.62 43.67
CA GLN A 36 -18.96 -3.67 42.63
C GLN A 36 -18.99 -5.06 41.98
N GLU A 37 -19.43 -5.14 40.74
CA GLU A 37 -19.45 -6.39 39.96
C GLU A 37 -18.18 -6.57 39.10
N SER A 38 -17.47 -5.49 38.79
CA SER A 38 -16.27 -5.50 37.95
C SER A 38 -15.23 -4.48 38.44
N TYR A 39 -13.95 -4.80 38.27
CA TYR A 39 -12.83 -3.90 38.55
C TYR A 39 -11.83 -3.97 37.42
N ALA A 40 -11.19 -2.85 37.10
CA ALA A 40 -10.11 -2.81 36.14
C ALA A 40 -8.88 -2.19 36.80
N ARG A 41 -7.72 -2.76 36.50
CA ARG A 41 -6.43 -2.26 36.97
C ARG A 41 -5.49 -2.12 35.78
N LEU A 42 -4.73 -1.02 35.77
CA LEU A 42 -3.74 -0.75 34.74
C LEU A 42 -2.37 -0.53 35.36
N LYS A 43 -1.37 -1.16 34.77
CA LYS A 43 0.04 -0.85 35.00
C LYS A 43 0.50 0.07 33.87
N THR A 44 0.95 1.27 34.22
CA THR A 44 1.51 2.25 33.27
C THR A 44 3.03 2.07 33.22
N PRO A 45 3.73 2.33 32.09
CA PRO A 45 5.19 2.24 32.02
C PRO A 45 5.94 3.05 33.08
N ASN A 46 5.31 4.12 33.60
CA ASN A 46 5.90 5.03 34.59
C ASN A 46 5.64 4.63 36.05
N SER A 47 4.98 3.50 36.32
CA SER A 47 4.59 3.08 37.67
C SER A 47 4.57 1.55 37.77
N ASP A 48 5.38 0.99 38.67
CA ASP A 48 5.42 -0.46 38.86
C ASP A 48 4.20 -1.05 39.57
N VAL A 49 3.38 -0.18 40.18
CA VAL A 49 2.17 -0.56 40.91
C VAL A 49 0.94 -0.46 40.00
N PHE A 50 0.07 -1.48 40.06
CA PHE A 50 -1.25 -1.47 39.44
C PHE A 50 -2.16 -0.44 40.10
N LYS A 51 -2.77 0.44 39.30
CA LYS A 51 -3.74 1.43 39.78
C LYS A 51 -5.15 1.03 39.34
N ASN A 52 -6.14 1.28 40.18
CA ASN A 52 -7.54 1.12 39.81
C ASN A 52 -7.87 2.13 38.71
N VAL A 53 -8.49 1.65 37.64
CA VAL A 53 -8.87 2.47 36.48
C VAL A 53 -10.30 2.18 36.06
N ILE A 54 -10.88 3.13 35.34
CA ILE A 54 -12.13 2.93 34.62
C ILE A 54 -11.76 2.73 33.16
N THR A 55 -12.20 1.61 32.57
CA THR A 55 -11.92 1.30 31.16
C THR A 55 -13.10 1.72 30.31
N LEU A 56 -12.83 2.50 29.26
CA LEU A 56 -13.81 2.85 28.24
C LEU A 56 -13.39 2.19 26.93
N ASN A 57 -14.15 1.20 26.49
CA ASN A 57 -13.96 0.57 25.18
C ASN A 57 -14.69 1.37 24.12
N VAL A 58 -13.94 1.91 23.16
CA VAL A 58 -14.49 2.62 22.01
C VAL A 58 -14.39 1.73 20.77
N SER A 59 -15.51 1.47 20.13
CA SER A 59 -15.57 0.71 18.88
C SER A 59 -15.86 1.63 17.71
N LYS A 60 -15.18 1.38 16.58
CA LYS A 60 -15.38 2.12 15.35
C LYS A 60 -16.74 1.78 14.75
N ARG A 61 -17.53 2.79 14.37
CA ARG A 61 -18.77 2.58 13.61
C ARG A 61 -18.46 1.99 12.23
N ALA A 62 -19.37 1.17 11.70
CA ALA A 62 -19.27 0.66 10.33
C ALA A 62 -19.17 1.82 9.32
N GLY A 63 -18.31 1.69 8.30
CA GLY A 63 -18.09 2.72 7.27
C GLY A 63 -17.17 3.88 7.65
N GLU A 64 -16.95 4.16 8.93
CA GLU A 64 -16.10 5.27 9.37
C GLU A 64 -14.59 4.97 9.27
N ASN A 65 -13.77 6.01 9.15
CA ASN A 65 -12.31 5.90 9.10
C ASN A 65 -11.71 5.71 10.51
N LEU A 66 -10.93 4.64 10.70
CA LEU A 66 -10.31 4.31 11.99
C LEU A 66 -9.30 5.38 12.46
N ILE A 67 -8.46 5.85 11.55
CA ILE A 67 -7.39 6.80 11.83
C ILE A 67 -7.98 8.16 12.20
N GLU A 68 -8.95 8.62 11.41
CA GLU A 68 -9.64 9.89 11.69
C GLU A 68 -10.41 9.85 13.02
N ALA A 69 -11.06 8.71 13.33
CA ALA A 69 -11.73 8.52 14.60
C ALA A 69 -10.75 8.59 15.78
N SER A 70 -9.60 7.90 15.70
CA SER A 70 -8.58 7.98 16.76
C SER A 70 -8.01 9.40 16.91
N ASP A 71 -7.70 10.08 15.81
CA ASP A 71 -7.20 11.46 15.83
C ASP A 71 -8.19 12.41 16.52
N LYS A 72 -9.49 12.28 16.21
CA LYS A 72 -10.57 13.06 16.85
C LYS A 72 -10.73 12.73 18.33
N ILE A 73 -10.66 11.46 18.72
CA ILE A 73 -10.73 11.03 20.13
C ILE A 73 -9.55 11.61 20.91
N ASN A 74 -8.33 11.50 20.38
CA ASN A 74 -7.13 12.05 20.99
C ASN A 74 -7.18 13.58 21.12
N ALA A 75 -7.71 14.28 20.11
CA ALA A 75 -7.94 15.72 20.16
C ALA A 75 -8.96 16.10 21.24
N LEU A 76 -10.08 15.37 21.33
CA LEU A 76 -11.12 15.58 22.33
C LEU A 76 -10.59 15.36 23.76
N ILE A 77 -9.80 14.30 23.98
CA ILE A 77 -9.16 14.02 25.26
C ILE A 77 -8.28 15.21 25.67
N LYS A 78 -7.43 15.71 24.76
CA LYS A 78 -6.55 16.87 25.02
C LYS A 78 -7.34 18.15 25.32
N GLU A 79 -8.47 18.38 24.65
CA GLU A 79 -9.35 19.52 24.89
C GLU A 79 -10.05 19.45 26.26
N LYS A 80 -10.65 18.29 26.57
CA LYS A 80 -11.41 18.09 27.81
C LYS A 80 -10.52 18.00 29.05
N GLN A 81 -9.29 17.53 28.89
CA GLN A 81 -8.30 17.54 29.97
C GLN A 81 -7.94 18.95 30.43
N LYS A 82 -8.07 19.97 29.56
CA LYS A 82 -7.82 21.37 29.93
C LYS A 82 -9.03 22.08 30.53
N SER A 83 -10.25 21.66 30.17
CA SER A 83 -11.47 22.43 30.41
C SER A 83 -12.40 21.82 31.46
N VAL A 84 -12.50 20.49 31.54
CA VAL A 84 -13.54 19.79 32.32
C VAL A 84 -12.96 18.80 33.32
N PHE A 85 -11.86 18.13 33.00
CA PHE A 85 -11.38 17.02 33.84
C PHE A 85 -10.71 17.47 35.14
N PRO A 86 -10.88 16.71 36.24
CA PRO A 86 -10.25 17.02 37.52
C PRO A 86 -8.71 17.03 37.45
N LYS A 87 -8.08 17.92 38.23
CA LYS A 87 -6.63 17.96 38.38
C LYS A 87 -6.15 16.67 39.07
N GLY A 88 -5.66 15.71 38.28
CA GLY A 88 -5.21 14.39 38.75
C GLY A 88 -5.72 13.22 37.91
N LEU A 89 -6.69 13.44 37.01
CA LEU A 89 -7.12 12.41 36.06
C LEU A 89 -6.04 12.19 34.99
N ASN A 90 -5.43 11.01 34.99
CA ASN A 90 -4.50 10.58 33.95
C ASN A 90 -5.21 9.61 33.00
N ILE A 91 -5.24 9.94 31.71
CA ILE A 91 -5.89 9.14 30.66
C ILE A 91 -4.78 8.46 29.86
N THR A 92 -4.78 7.13 29.87
CA THR A 92 -3.86 6.32 29.05
C THR A 92 -4.67 5.59 27.98
N VAL A 93 -4.35 5.83 26.72
CA VAL A 93 -4.94 5.10 25.59
C VAL A 93 -4.20 3.77 25.45
N THR A 94 -4.94 2.68 25.39
CA THR A 94 -4.40 1.32 25.23
C THR A 94 -5.14 0.61 24.10
N GLY A 95 -4.46 -0.28 23.38
CA GLY A 95 -5.06 -1.06 22.30
C GLY A 95 -5.48 -0.27 21.07
N ASP A 96 -4.85 0.88 20.79
CA ASP A 96 -5.15 1.66 19.58
C ASP A 96 -4.64 0.92 18.33
N GLN A 97 -5.58 0.48 17.49
CA GLN A 97 -5.26 -0.18 16.22
C GLN A 97 -4.84 0.81 15.12
N SER A 98 -5.18 2.09 15.25
CA SER A 98 -4.93 3.11 14.24
C SER A 98 -3.44 3.34 14.01
N ASP A 99 -2.61 3.27 15.06
CA ASP A 99 -1.15 3.38 14.94
C ASP A 99 -0.57 2.24 14.10
N LYS A 100 -1.00 1.00 14.36
CA LYS A 100 -0.57 -0.16 13.58
C LYS A 100 -1.03 -0.02 12.12
N THR A 101 -2.29 0.34 11.90
CA THR A 101 -2.82 0.59 10.55
C THR A 101 -2.03 1.69 9.83
N ARG A 102 -1.71 2.81 10.50
CA ARG A 102 -0.95 3.92 9.92
C ARG A 102 0.47 3.50 9.53
N THR A 103 1.15 2.74 10.39
CA THR A 103 2.47 2.18 10.08
C THR A 103 2.41 1.26 8.88
N THR A 104 1.48 0.30 8.84
CA THR A 104 1.40 -0.63 7.71
C THR A 104 0.99 0.06 6.41
N LEU A 105 0.15 1.10 6.45
CA LEU A 105 -0.15 1.94 5.28
C LEU A 105 1.13 2.64 4.77
N ASN A 106 1.91 3.23 5.65
CA ASN A 106 3.18 3.88 5.30
C ASN A 106 4.18 2.89 4.72
N ASP A 107 4.28 1.68 5.29
CA ASP A 107 5.18 0.62 4.80
C ASP A 107 4.79 0.17 3.38
N LEU A 108 3.48 0.00 3.12
CA LEU A 108 2.99 -0.34 1.79
C LEU A 108 3.29 0.77 0.77
N ILE A 109 3.04 2.03 1.12
CA ILE A 109 3.36 3.18 0.26
C ILE A 109 4.85 3.20 -0.04
N ASN A 110 5.70 3.04 0.97
CA ASN A 110 7.15 3.01 0.80
C ASN A 110 7.58 1.86 -0.11
N THR A 111 6.98 0.67 0.05
CA THR A 111 7.27 -0.49 -0.79
C THR A 111 6.87 -0.25 -2.25
N ILE A 112 5.72 0.39 -2.51
CA ILE A 112 5.30 0.79 -3.85
C ILE A 112 6.32 1.76 -4.47
N VAL A 113 6.78 2.75 -3.71
CA VAL A 113 7.79 3.73 -4.18
C VAL A 113 9.12 3.04 -4.49
N ILE A 114 9.60 2.14 -3.62
CA ILE A 114 10.83 1.36 -3.84
C ILE A 114 10.67 0.47 -5.09
N GLY A 115 9.54 -0.22 -5.22
CA GLY A 115 9.24 -1.05 -6.39
C GLY A 115 9.22 -0.24 -7.68
N PHE A 116 8.59 0.94 -7.66
CA PHE A 116 8.57 1.88 -8.78
C PHE A 116 9.99 2.33 -9.19
N ILE A 117 10.83 2.71 -8.21
CA ILE A 117 12.22 3.11 -8.47
C ILE A 117 12.98 1.93 -9.08
N LEU A 118 12.83 0.72 -8.53
CA LEU A 118 13.51 -0.47 -9.02
C LEU A 118 13.13 -0.79 -10.47
N VAL A 119 11.83 -0.76 -10.80
CA VAL A 119 11.35 -0.96 -12.17
C VAL A 119 11.94 0.10 -13.10
N THR A 120 11.89 1.38 -12.70
CA THR A 120 12.46 2.49 -13.50
C THR A 120 13.94 2.28 -13.78
N VAL A 121 14.71 1.86 -12.75
CA VAL A 121 16.14 1.58 -12.89
C VAL A 121 16.37 0.42 -13.87
N ILE A 122 15.62 -0.68 -13.76
CA ILE A 122 15.75 -1.82 -14.68
C ILE A 122 15.47 -1.38 -16.12
N LEU A 123 14.37 -0.65 -16.36
CA LEU A 123 14.02 -0.16 -17.70
C LEU A 123 15.08 0.75 -18.30
N MET A 124 15.78 1.51 -17.46
CA MET A 124 16.87 2.40 -17.86
C MET A 124 17.96 1.67 -18.65
N PHE A 125 18.27 0.43 -18.26
CA PHE A 125 19.30 -0.39 -18.92
C PHE A 125 18.87 -0.91 -20.29
N PHE A 126 17.56 -1.06 -20.54
CA PHE A 126 17.05 -1.61 -21.79
C PHE A 126 16.76 -0.53 -22.82
N MET A 127 16.05 0.52 -22.45
CA MET A 127 15.52 1.52 -23.39
C MET A 127 16.17 2.91 -23.26
N GLY A 128 17.12 3.08 -22.34
CA GLY A 128 17.73 4.37 -22.00
C GLY A 128 16.93 5.19 -20.99
N THR A 129 17.57 6.20 -20.39
CA THR A 129 17.03 6.90 -19.23
C THR A 129 15.76 7.70 -19.48
N THR A 130 15.69 8.40 -20.61
CA THR A 130 14.51 9.21 -20.94
C THR A 130 13.29 8.34 -21.14
N ASN A 131 13.40 7.32 -21.99
CA ASN A 131 12.31 6.40 -22.31
C ASN A 131 11.83 5.64 -21.07
N ALA A 132 12.76 5.18 -20.24
CA ALA A 132 12.44 4.48 -19.00
C ALA A 132 11.64 5.32 -17.99
N ILE A 133 11.98 6.61 -17.82
CA ILE A 133 11.24 7.50 -16.91
C ILE A 133 9.81 7.73 -17.42
N PHE A 134 9.60 7.88 -18.74
CA PHE A 134 8.26 8.08 -19.28
C PHE A 134 7.40 6.83 -19.19
N VAL A 135 7.96 5.66 -19.48
CA VAL A 135 7.28 4.37 -19.26
C VAL A 135 6.94 4.19 -17.79
N ALA A 136 7.88 4.52 -16.90
CA ALA A 136 7.62 4.45 -15.47
C ALA A 136 6.48 5.39 -15.06
N LEU A 137 6.43 6.63 -15.57
CA LEU A 137 5.37 7.60 -15.26
C LEU A 137 3.96 7.11 -15.61
N SER A 138 3.82 6.17 -16.53
CA SER A 138 2.55 5.50 -16.84
C SER A 138 1.97 4.76 -15.62
N VAL A 139 2.80 4.26 -14.71
CA VAL A 139 2.37 3.53 -13.50
C VAL A 139 1.58 4.42 -12.53
N PRO A 140 2.14 5.51 -11.97
CA PRO A 140 1.40 6.37 -11.04
C PRO A 140 0.18 6.99 -11.71
N LEU A 141 0.23 7.26 -13.01
CA LEU A 141 -0.90 7.76 -13.77
C LEU A 141 -2.04 6.73 -13.88
N SER A 142 -1.71 5.46 -14.12
CA SER A 142 -2.69 4.37 -14.16
C SER A 142 -3.31 4.15 -12.78
N CYS A 143 -2.50 4.18 -11.72
CA CYS A 143 -2.98 4.14 -10.34
C CYS A 143 -3.87 5.35 -10.04
N PHE A 144 -3.53 6.55 -10.52
CA PHE A 144 -4.32 7.76 -10.33
C PHE A 144 -5.71 7.66 -10.99
N ILE A 145 -5.79 7.16 -12.22
CA ILE A 145 -7.07 6.90 -12.89
C ILE A 145 -7.89 5.86 -12.11
N ALA A 146 -7.25 4.80 -11.63
CA ALA A 146 -7.93 3.81 -10.78
C ALA A 146 -8.45 4.45 -9.47
N PHE A 147 -7.65 5.30 -8.82
CA PHE A 147 -8.05 6.06 -7.63
C PHE A 147 -9.21 7.02 -7.89
N LEU A 148 -9.34 7.55 -9.09
CA LEU A 148 -10.46 8.42 -9.47
C LEU A 148 -11.76 7.61 -9.62
N ILE A 149 -11.68 6.39 -10.16
CA ILE A 149 -12.84 5.53 -10.42
C ILE A 149 -13.33 4.80 -9.15
N MET A 150 -12.42 4.38 -8.27
CA MET A 150 -12.76 3.57 -7.09
C MET A 150 -13.82 4.18 -6.13
N PRO A 151 -13.79 5.49 -5.80
CA PRO A 151 -14.82 6.09 -4.97
C PRO A 151 -16.23 5.99 -5.58
N ALA A 152 -16.34 6.00 -6.91
CA ALA A 152 -17.63 5.91 -7.61
C ALA A 152 -18.30 4.52 -7.43
N ILE A 153 -17.50 3.48 -7.18
CA ILE A 153 -17.98 2.12 -6.86
C ILE A 153 -18.04 1.85 -5.35
N GLY A 154 -17.86 2.89 -4.51
CA GLY A 154 -17.91 2.79 -3.05
C GLY A 154 -16.66 2.18 -2.40
N PHE A 155 -15.55 2.12 -3.13
CA PHE A 155 -14.30 1.57 -2.60
C PHE A 155 -13.54 2.63 -1.84
N THR A 156 -13.07 2.28 -0.64
CA THR A 156 -12.21 3.13 0.19
C THR A 156 -10.75 2.71 0.05
N LEU A 157 -9.84 3.63 0.36
CA LEU A 157 -8.42 3.30 0.42
C LEU A 157 -8.15 2.48 1.68
N ASN A 158 -7.88 1.19 1.49
CA ASN A 158 -7.61 0.24 2.56
C ASN A 158 -6.35 -0.59 2.25
N MET A 159 -5.96 -1.43 3.21
CA MET A 159 -4.76 -2.27 3.13
C MET A 159 -4.75 -3.19 1.90
N ILE A 160 -5.88 -3.79 1.57
CA ILE A 160 -6.00 -4.72 0.44
C ILE A 160 -5.92 -3.99 -0.89
N VAL A 161 -6.55 -2.81 -0.98
CA VAL A 161 -6.49 -1.95 -2.17
C VAL A 161 -5.04 -1.52 -2.43
N LEU A 162 -4.29 -1.08 -1.42
CA LEU A 162 -2.87 -0.77 -1.57
C LEU A 162 -2.01 -1.99 -1.91
N PHE A 163 -2.29 -3.15 -1.30
CA PHE A 163 -1.63 -4.40 -1.66
C PHE A 163 -1.89 -4.78 -3.13
N SER A 164 -3.09 -4.51 -3.63
CA SER A 164 -3.45 -4.72 -5.03
C SER A 164 -2.67 -3.80 -5.96
N PHE A 165 -2.47 -2.54 -5.59
CA PHE A 165 -1.59 -1.64 -6.36
C PHE A 165 -0.14 -2.11 -6.38
N LEU A 166 0.35 -2.66 -5.28
CA LEU A 166 1.69 -3.23 -5.20
C LEU A 166 1.84 -4.44 -6.15
N LEU A 167 0.85 -5.32 -6.21
CA LEU A 167 0.82 -6.42 -7.19
C LEU A 167 0.66 -5.91 -8.63
N ALA A 168 -0.18 -4.90 -8.84
CA ALA A 168 -0.43 -4.30 -10.16
C ALA A 168 0.83 -3.64 -10.72
N LEU A 169 1.70 -3.09 -9.88
CA LEU A 169 2.86 -2.30 -10.30
C LEU A 169 3.72 -3.04 -11.33
N GLY A 170 3.96 -4.34 -11.17
CA GLY A 170 4.74 -5.11 -12.15
C GLY A 170 4.00 -5.38 -13.46
N ILE A 171 2.68 -5.53 -13.39
CA ILE A 171 1.83 -5.91 -14.54
C ILE A 171 1.48 -4.68 -15.39
N VAL A 172 1.20 -3.55 -14.75
CA VAL A 172 0.84 -2.27 -15.40
C VAL A 172 1.95 -1.73 -16.29
N VAL A 173 3.22 -1.99 -15.94
CA VAL A 173 4.35 -1.47 -16.71
C VAL A 173 4.48 -2.21 -18.05
N ASP A 174 4.02 -3.46 -18.15
CA ASP A 174 4.21 -4.30 -19.33
C ASP A 174 3.57 -3.70 -20.61
N ASP A 175 2.31 -3.25 -20.51
CA ASP A 175 1.60 -2.61 -21.63
C ASP A 175 2.39 -1.38 -22.15
N ALA A 176 2.89 -0.58 -21.21
CA ALA A 176 3.65 0.63 -21.49
C ALA A 176 5.00 0.32 -22.15
N ILE A 177 5.69 -0.73 -21.70
CA ILE A 177 6.96 -1.20 -22.27
C ILE A 177 6.76 -1.66 -23.71
N VAL A 178 5.76 -2.51 -23.98
CA VAL A 178 5.55 -3.09 -25.31
C VAL A 178 5.30 -2.01 -26.36
N VAL A 179 4.47 -1.00 -26.04
CA VAL A 179 4.18 0.11 -26.96
C VAL A 179 5.42 0.98 -27.22
N ILE A 180 6.20 1.29 -26.18
CA ILE A 180 7.39 2.15 -26.31
C ILE A 180 8.56 1.41 -26.99
N GLU A 181 8.80 0.16 -26.66
CA GLU A 181 9.82 -0.68 -27.30
C GLU A 181 9.49 -0.86 -28.79
N ASN A 182 8.22 -1.10 -29.13
CA ASN A 182 7.83 -1.20 -30.53
C ASN A 182 7.98 0.14 -31.27
N THR A 183 7.63 1.25 -30.60
CA THR A 183 7.85 2.60 -31.15
C THR A 183 9.33 2.85 -31.40
N HIS A 184 10.19 2.48 -30.47
CA HIS A 184 11.64 2.58 -30.60
C HIS A 184 12.17 1.72 -31.78
N ARG A 185 11.66 0.49 -31.92
CA ARG A 185 11.99 -0.43 -33.02
C ARG A 185 11.63 0.16 -34.40
N ILE A 186 10.42 0.70 -34.56
CA ILE A 186 9.94 1.26 -35.85
C ILE A 186 10.60 2.61 -36.14
N PHE A 187 10.83 3.43 -35.11
CA PHE A 187 11.55 4.70 -35.24
C PHE A 187 12.95 4.49 -35.82
N ALA A 188 13.58 3.34 -35.52
CA ALA A 188 14.82 2.85 -36.15
C ALA A 188 15.91 3.93 -36.22
N ASN A 189 16.12 4.65 -35.10
CA ASN A 189 17.03 5.79 -34.97
C ASN A 189 16.75 6.94 -35.96
N GLY A 190 15.49 7.30 -36.15
CA GLY A 190 15.08 8.47 -36.94
C GLY A 190 14.92 8.21 -38.43
N LYS A 191 14.91 6.94 -38.87
CA LYS A 191 14.58 6.57 -40.26
C LYS A 191 13.12 6.85 -40.62
N VAL A 192 12.24 6.78 -39.62
CA VAL A 192 10.82 7.09 -39.74
C VAL A 192 10.50 8.28 -38.83
N PRO A 193 9.66 9.25 -39.26
CA PRO A 193 9.21 10.33 -38.38
C PRO A 193 8.56 9.76 -37.11
N ILE A 194 8.94 10.28 -35.93
CA ILE A 194 8.48 9.72 -34.64
C ILE A 194 6.94 9.65 -34.51
N LYS A 195 6.23 10.62 -35.09
CA LYS A 195 4.75 10.65 -35.14
C LYS A 195 4.16 9.48 -35.91
N GLU A 196 4.80 9.09 -37.00
CA GLU A 196 4.37 7.98 -37.83
C GLU A 196 4.77 6.65 -37.18
N ALA A 197 5.99 6.58 -36.64
CA ALA A 197 6.47 5.43 -35.89
C ALA A 197 5.57 5.10 -34.69
N ALA A 198 5.17 6.09 -33.90
CA ALA A 198 4.29 5.90 -32.75
C ALA A 198 2.88 5.43 -33.15
N LYS A 199 2.33 5.96 -34.26
CA LYS A 199 1.02 5.53 -34.78
C LYS A 199 1.06 4.08 -35.28
N MET A 200 2.08 3.75 -36.07
CA MET A 200 2.27 2.41 -36.61
C MET A 200 2.52 1.40 -35.48
N ALA A 201 3.36 1.77 -34.50
CA ALA A 201 3.66 0.94 -33.34
C ALA A 201 2.42 0.63 -32.52
N ALA A 202 1.65 1.65 -32.15
CA ALA A 202 0.42 1.50 -31.37
C ALA A 202 -0.59 0.61 -32.09
N GLY A 203 -0.74 0.74 -33.41
CA GLY A 203 -1.63 -0.10 -34.21
C GLY A 203 -1.19 -1.56 -34.30
N GLU A 204 0.11 -1.82 -34.46
CA GLU A 204 0.66 -3.18 -34.60
C GLU A 204 0.49 -4.00 -33.30
N VAL A 205 0.73 -3.38 -32.14
CA VAL A 205 0.70 -4.10 -30.85
C VAL A 205 -0.65 -4.06 -30.13
N PHE A 206 -1.66 -3.34 -30.66
CA PHE A 206 -2.95 -3.19 -29.98
C PHE A 206 -3.63 -4.52 -29.65
N LEU A 207 -3.83 -5.39 -30.66
CA LEU A 207 -4.51 -6.67 -30.46
C LEU A 207 -3.75 -7.63 -29.52
N PRO A 208 -2.41 -7.83 -29.68
CA PRO A 208 -1.65 -8.66 -28.76
C PRO A 208 -1.70 -8.18 -27.31
N VAL A 209 -1.52 -6.87 -27.07
CA VAL A 209 -1.52 -6.31 -25.70
C VAL A 209 -2.91 -6.41 -25.10
N PHE A 210 -3.96 -5.99 -25.82
CA PHE A 210 -5.34 -6.13 -25.34
C PHE A 210 -5.68 -7.57 -24.96
N SER A 211 -5.31 -8.53 -25.81
CA SER A 211 -5.53 -9.96 -25.54
C SER A 211 -4.70 -10.46 -24.34
N GLY A 212 -3.47 -9.98 -24.19
CA GLY A 212 -2.60 -10.25 -23.06
C GLY A 212 -3.21 -9.74 -21.75
N THR A 213 -3.63 -8.47 -21.70
CA THR A 213 -4.30 -7.88 -20.53
C THR A 213 -5.55 -8.67 -20.18
N MET A 214 -6.41 -9.00 -21.15
CA MET A 214 -7.62 -9.81 -20.89
C MET A 214 -7.31 -11.20 -20.34
N THR A 215 -6.25 -11.83 -20.81
CA THR A 215 -5.80 -13.14 -20.30
C THR A 215 -5.29 -13.02 -18.86
N THR A 216 -4.58 -11.94 -18.54
CA THR A 216 -4.13 -11.64 -17.18
C THR A 216 -5.30 -11.34 -16.25
N LEU A 217 -6.39 -10.74 -16.75
CA LEU A 217 -7.60 -10.46 -15.98
C LEU A 217 -8.46 -11.71 -15.73
N ALA A 218 -8.44 -12.68 -16.64
CA ALA A 218 -9.34 -13.84 -16.60
C ALA A 218 -9.32 -14.63 -15.27
N PRO A 219 -8.16 -14.89 -14.62
CA PRO A 219 -8.12 -15.56 -13.32
C PRO A 219 -8.72 -14.75 -12.17
N PHE A 220 -8.74 -13.41 -12.26
CA PHE A 220 -9.25 -12.54 -11.20
C PHE A 220 -10.77 -12.38 -11.25
N VAL A 221 -11.40 -12.61 -12.40
CA VAL A 221 -12.86 -12.50 -12.55
C VAL A 221 -13.59 -13.51 -11.65
N PRO A 222 -13.29 -14.83 -11.64
CA PRO A 222 -13.91 -15.78 -10.72
C PRO A 222 -13.64 -15.44 -9.24
N LEU A 223 -12.47 -14.89 -8.93
CA LEU A 223 -12.10 -14.51 -7.56
C LEU A 223 -13.03 -13.42 -7.00
N ALA A 224 -13.54 -12.54 -7.86
CA ALA A 224 -14.51 -11.52 -7.47
C ALA A 224 -15.88 -12.11 -7.07
N PHE A 225 -16.20 -13.34 -7.49
CA PHE A 225 -17.46 -14.02 -7.16
C PHE A 225 -17.32 -14.99 -5.98
N TRP A 226 -16.24 -14.90 -5.19
CA TRP A 226 -16.04 -15.77 -4.04
C TRP A 226 -17.01 -15.42 -2.90
N ASN A 227 -18.06 -16.23 -2.73
CA ASN A 227 -19.07 -16.07 -1.69
C ASN A 227 -18.65 -16.72 -0.36
N SER A 228 -17.82 -16.01 0.41
CA SER A 228 -17.39 -16.38 1.77
C SER A 228 -17.12 -15.10 2.57
N LEU A 229 -17.10 -15.17 3.90
CA LEU A 229 -16.66 -14.05 4.75
C LEU A 229 -15.27 -13.54 4.32
N ILE A 230 -14.36 -14.47 4.02
CA ILE A 230 -13.01 -14.17 3.50
C ILE A 230 -13.11 -13.63 2.08
N GLY A 231 -14.02 -14.14 1.25
CA GLY A 231 -14.28 -13.66 -0.10
C GLY A 231 -14.74 -12.21 -0.15
N HIS A 232 -15.62 -11.77 0.77
CA HIS A 232 -16.03 -10.37 0.89
C HIS A 232 -14.87 -9.44 1.28
N PHE A 233 -13.92 -9.92 2.08
CA PHE A 233 -12.70 -9.19 2.39
C PHE A 233 -11.76 -9.17 1.17
N MET A 234 -11.57 -10.30 0.50
CA MET A 234 -10.68 -10.42 -0.66
C MET A 234 -11.25 -9.78 -1.94
N PHE A 235 -12.56 -9.48 -2.00
CA PHE A 235 -13.25 -8.89 -3.15
C PHE A 235 -12.60 -7.59 -3.65
N PHE A 236 -12.04 -6.79 -2.73
CA PHE A 236 -11.34 -5.55 -3.10
C PHE A 236 -10.12 -5.81 -3.99
N LEU A 237 -9.44 -6.95 -3.83
CA LEU A 237 -8.22 -7.27 -4.56
C LEU A 237 -8.41 -7.44 -6.07
N PRO A 238 -9.24 -8.39 -6.55
CA PRO A 238 -9.41 -8.61 -7.98
C PRO A 238 -10.04 -7.39 -8.65
N ILE A 239 -10.98 -6.70 -8.01
CA ILE A 239 -11.65 -5.53 -8.60
C ILE A 239 -10.66 -4.36 -8.77
N THR A 240 -9.84 -4.05 -7.75
CA THR A 240 -8.82 -3.01 -7.88
C THR A 240 -7.79 -3.37 -8.95
N LEU A 241 -7.37 -4.63 -9.05
CA LEU A 241 -6.47 -5.07 -10.13
C LEU A 241 -7.11 -4.89 -11.51
N ILE A 242 -8.36 -5.31 -11.69
CA ILE A 242 -9.09 -5.16 -12.96
C ILE A 242 -9.15 -3.70 -13.39
N ILE A 243 -9.56 -2.81 -12.48
CA ILE A 243 -9.67 -1.37 -12.78
C ILE A 243 -8.29 -0.78 -13.10
N THR A 244 -7.26 -1.15 -12.36
CA THR A 244 -5.90 -0.61 -12.54
C THR A 244 -5.28 -1.08 -13.86
N LEU A 245 -5.50 -2.33 -14.26
CA LEU A 245 -5.00 -2.87 -15.53
C LEU A 245 -5.76 -2.32 -16.73
N LEU A 246 -7.08 -2.10 -16.62
CA LEU A 246 -7.82 -1.41 -17.67
C LEU A 246 -7.39 0.07 -17.78
N ALA A 247 -7.13 0.73 -16.65
CA ALA A 247 -6.57 2.08 -16.64
C ALA A 247 -5.16 2.11 -17.27
N SER A 248 -4.32 1.10 -16.99
CA SER A 248 -3.01 0.91 -17.61
C SER A 248 -3.10 0.87 -19.12
N LEU A 249 -4.02 0.05 -19.64
CA LEU A 249 -4.24 -0.06 -21.08
C LEU A 249 -4.61 1.29 -21.69
N VAL A 250 -5.50 2.06 -21.06
CA VAL A 250 -5.87 3.40 -21.51
C VAL A 250 -4.66 4.34 -21.52
N VAL A 251 -3.84 4.33 -20.47
CA VAL A 251 -2.64 5.16 -20.36
C VAL A 251 -1.60 4.77 -21.42
N ALA A 252 -1.36 3.48 -21.61
CA ALA A 252 -0.38 2.94 -22.55
C ALA A 252 -0.71 3.30 -24.00
N TYR A 253 -1.99 3.41 -24.38
CA TYR A 253 -2.38 3.75 -25.75
C TYR A 253 -2.65 5.24 -25.99
N ILE A 254 -3.04 6.00 -24.98
CA ILE A 254 -3.35 7.42 -25.13
C ILE A 254 -2.14 8.28 -24.77
N MET A 255 -1.52 8.05 -23.61
CA MET A 255 -0.47 8.96 -23.10
C MET A 255 0.93 8.56 -23.54
N ASN A 256 1.26 7.26 -23.59
CA ASN A 256 2.61 6.85 -23.95
C ASN A 256 3.03 7.23 -25.38
N PRO A 257 2.17 7.10 -26.41
CA PRO A 257 2.55 7.54 -27.76
C PRO A 257 2.78 9.06 -27.83
N VAL A 258 2.04 9.86 -27.05
CA VAL A 258 2.26 11.30 -26.94
C VAL A 258 3.62 11.59 -26.31
N PHE A 259 3.94 10.94 -25.20
CA PHE A 259 5.26 11.06 -24.58
C PHE A 259 6.40 10.59 -25.50
N ALA A 260 6.20 9.52 -26.26
CA ALA A 260 7.19 9.05 -27.23
C ALA A 260 7.45 10.11 -28.31
N VAL A 261 6.40 10.71 -28.86
CA VAL A 261 6.52 11.73 -29.92
C VAL A 261 7.26 12.98 -29.45
N ASP A 262 6.99 13.42 -28.23
CA ASP A 262 7.56 14.67 -27.72
C ASP A 262 9.00 14.52 -27.23
N PHE A 263 9.40 13.32 -26.78
CA PHE A 263 10.66 13.13 -26.07
C PHE A 263 11.62 12.10 -26.68
N MET A 264 11.17 11.19 -27.54
CA MET A 264 12.05 10.21 -28.19
C MET A 264 12.84 10.90 -29.31
N LYS A 265 14.17 10.91 -29.17
CA LYS A 265 15.10 11.53 -30.12
C LYS A 265 15.95 10.50 -30.84
N PRO A 266 16.44 10.78 -32.06
CA PRO A 266 17.42 9.92 -32.73
C PRO A 266 18.69 9.82 -31.88
N HIS A 267 19.19 8.61 -31.66
CA HIS A 267 20.51 8.40 -31.05
C HIS A 267 21.58 8.53 -32.14
N HIS A 268 22.53 9.45 -31.97
CA HIS A 268 23.71 9.52 -32.83
C HIS A 268 24.84 8.65 -32.27
N ASP A 269 25.36 7.72 -33.07
CA ASP A 269 26.48 6.85 -32.68
C ASP A 269 27.68 7.69 -32.20
N GLY A 270 28.07 7.52 -30.93
CA GLY A 270 29.21 8.21 -30.30
C GLY A 270 28.87 9.37 -29.35
N GLU A 271 27.59 9.75 -29.17
CA GLU A 271 27.19 10.86 -28.28
C GLU A 271 27.52 10.65 -26.79
N HIS A 272 27.67 9.39 -26.34
CA HIS A 272 27.82 9.06 -24.92
C HIS A 272 29.21 8.53 -24.53
N ASP A 273 30.17 8.49 -25.46
CA ASP A 273 31.52 7.95 -25.18
C ASP A 273 32.37 8.88 -24.28
N ASN A 274 32.06 10.18 -24.22
CA ASN A 274 32.73 11.15 -23.36
C ASN A 274 31.76 12.20 -22.79
N PRO A 275 31.13 11.97 -21.62
CA PRO A 275 30.30 12.98 -20.98
C PRO A 275 31.19 14.15 -20.52
N LYS A 276 31.16 15.26 -21.25
CA LYS A 276 31.77 16.52 -20.84
C LYS A 276 30.69 17.40 -20.23
N PHE A 277 31.08 18.42 -19.46
CA PHE A 277 30.17 19.50 -19.08
C PHE A 277 29.80 20.34 -20.31
N ASP A 278 28.94 19.78 -21.15
CA ASP A 278 28.49 20.40 -22.37
C ASP A 278 27.56 21.59 -22.06
N LYS A 279 27.44 22.51 -23.00
CA LYS A 279 26.55 23.69 -22.90
C LYS A 279 25.12 23.34 -22.42
N PRO A 280 24.46 22.25 -22.88
CA PRO A 280 23.17 21.81 -22.34
C PRO A 280 23.25 21.41 -20.86
N THR A 281 24.25 20.63 -20.44
CA THR A 281 24.44 20.20 -19.05
C THR A 281 24.66 21.40 -18.12
N LYS A 282 25.45 22.39 -18.54
CA LYS A 282 25.65 23.64 -17.77
C LYS A 282 24.39 24.49 -17.67
N ARG A 283 23.59 24.59 -18.74
CA ARG A 283 22.29 25.28 -18.71
C ARG A 283 21.30 24.57 -17.79
N ALA A 284 21.23 23.24 -17.86
CA ALA A 284 20.39 22.44 -16.97
C ALA A 284 20.79 22.64 -15.50
N LEU A 285 22.10 22.63 -15.19
CA LEU A 285 22.59 22.86 -13.83
C LEU A 285 22.31 24.28 -13.33
N LEU A 286 22.37 25.29 -14.20
CA LEU A 286 22.03 26.68 -13.86
C LEU A 286 20.53 26.84 -13.57
N TRP A 287 19.67 26.26 -14.40
CA TRP A 287 18.21 26.29 -14.17
C TRP A 287 17.83 25.52 -12.90
N LEU A 288 18.38 24.31 -12.71
CA LEU A 288 18.15 23.52 -11.51
C LEU A 288 18.75 24.18 -10.26
N GLY A 289 19.92 24.81 -10.38
CA GLY A 289 20.54 25.59 -9.30
C GLY A 289 19.70 26.80 -8.90
N GLY A 290 19.20 27.57 -9.87
CA GLY A 290 18.27 28.67 -9.62
C GLY A 290 16.96 28.20 -8.98
N ALA A 291 16.40 27.09 -9.47
CA ALA A 291 15.21 26.47 -8.88
C ALA A 291 15.47 25.94 -7.44
N THR A 292 16.67 25.45 -7.16
CA THR A 292 17.07 24.99 -5.82
C THR A 292 17.10 26.15 -4.84
N VAL A 293 17.66 27.30 -5.22
CA VAL A 293 17.68 28.51 -4.38
C VAL A 293 16.25 28.98 -4.09
N LEU A 294 15.38 29.02 -5.10
CA LEU A 294 13.96 29.33 -4.92
C LEU A 294 13.25 28.31 -4.02
N ALA A 295 13.57 27.03 -4.15
CA ALA A 295 12.97 25.97 -3.35
C ALA A 295 13.36 26.07 -1.86
N TYR A 296 14.62 26.42 -1.55
CA TYR A 296 15.06 26.68 -0.17
C TYR A 296 14.40 27.91 0.46
N LEU A 297 13.99 28.90 -0.34
CA LEU A 297 13.23 30.05 0.15
C LEU A 297 11.80 29.67 0.56
N VAL A 298 11.23 28.60 -0.01
CA VAL A 298 9.89 28.13 0.32
C VAL A 298 9.93 27.12 1.47
N ASN A 299 10.76 26.08 1.38
CA ASN A 299 10.88 25.05 2.41
C ASN A 299 12.20 24.29 2.29
N ILE A 300 12.84 24.02 3.43
CA ILE A 300 14.07 23.22 3.54
C ILE A 300 13.91 21.84 2.87
N GLY A 301 12.75 21.20 3.01
CA GLY A 301 12.47 19.91 2.38
C GLY A 301 12.46 19.98 0.86
N LEU A 302 11.88 21.05 0.30
CA LEU A 302 11.82 21.28 -1.15
C LEU A 302 13.21 21.60 -1.73
N GLY A 303 14.03 22.35 -0.98
CA GLY A 303 15.43 22.60 -1.32
C GLY A 303 16.27 21.32 -1.37
N ASN A 304 16.18 20.47 -0.34
CA ASN A 304 16.87 19.17 -0.32
C ASN A 304 16.45 18.27 -1.49
N PHE A 305 15.17 18.28 -1.85
CA PHE A 305 14.65 17.52 -3.00
C PHE A 305 15.26 18.00 -4.33
N MET A 306 15.39 19.32 -4.53
CA MET A 306 16.01 19.86 -5.74
C MET A 306 17.51 19.54 -5.83
N VAL A 307 18.23 19.56 -4.70
CA VAL A 307 19.62 19.10 -4.64
C VAL A 307 19.71 17.62 -5.03
N LEU A 308 18.81 16.77 -4.53
CA LEU A 308 18.76 15.36 -4.89
C LEU A 308 18.54 15.16 -6.40
N LEU A 309 17.67 15.96 -7.03
CA LEU A 309 17.47 15.92 -8.49
C LEU A 309 18.73 16.32 -9.27
N ILE A 310 19.50 17.31 -8.79
CA ILE A 310 20.78 17.68 -9.40
C ILE A 310 21.78 16.53 -9.29
N VAL A 311 21.90 15.93 -8.11
CA VAL A 311 22.79 14.78 -7.89
C VAL A 311 22.38 13.62 -8.79
N LEU A 312 21.09 13.29 -8.86
CA LEU A 312 20.58 12.22 -9.71
C LEU A 312 20.82 12.49 -11.20
N TYR A 313 20.64 13.75 -11.64
CA TYR A 313 20.94 14.17 -13.01
C TYR A 313 22.43 14.02 -13.34
N LEU A 314 23.32 14.43 -12.44
CA LEU A 314 24.77 14.29 -12.59
C LEU A 314 25.20 12.82 -12.61
N VAL A 315 24.69 12.01 -11.68
CA VAL A 315 24.93 10.55 -11.64
C VAL A 315 24.45 9.91 -12.93
N ASN A 316 23.27 10.30 -13.42
CA ASN A 316 22.75 9.80 -14.68
C ASN A 316 23.68 10.15 -15.86
N HIS A 317 24.05 11.42 -15.98
CA HIS A 317 24.85 11.91 -17.09
C HIS A 317 26.28 11.34 -17.12
N PHE A 318 26.95 11.27 -15.97
CA PHE A 318 28.36 10.84 -15.90
C PHE A 318 28.55 9.34 -15.72
N PHE A 319 27.68 8.68 -14.96
CA PHE A 319 27.84 7.27 -14.60
C PHE A 319 26.84 6.36 -15.31
N LEU A 320 25.53 6.61 -15.16
CA LEU A 320 24.50 5.68 -15.66
C LEU A 320 24.54 5.53 -17.18
N LEU A 321 24.62 6.63 -17.94
CA LEU A 321 24.66 6.55 -19.42
C LEU A 321 25.82 5.67 -19.92
N LYS A 322 27.00 5.78 -19.30
CA LYS A 322 28.17 4.96 -19.67
C LYS A 322 27.98 3.48 -19.35
N VAL A 323 27.35 3.20 -18.20
CA VAL A 323 27.05 1.83 -17.78
C VAL A 323 25.98 1.21 -18.69
N ILE A 324 24.92 1.97 -19.01
CA ILE A 324 23.83 1.57 -19.89
C ILE A 324 24.36 1.29 -21.30
N ASP A 325 25.13 2.20 -21.89
CA ASP A 325 25.68 2.03 -23.23
C ASP A 325 26.59 0.80 -23.32
N ARG A 326 27.45 0.59 -22.30
CA ARG A 326 28.27 -0.63 -22.19
C ARG A 326 27.41 -1.90 -22.07
N PHE A 327 26.34 -1.86 -21.29
CA PHE A 327 25.42 -2.99 -21.15
C PHE A 327 24.71 -3.30 -22.48
N GLN A 328 24.18 -2.29 -23.16
CA GLN A 328 23.47 -2.41 -24.43
C GLN A 328 24.39 -2.86 -25.58
N LYS A 329 25.65 -2.42 -25.62
CA LYS A 329 26.61 -2.82 -26.67
C LYS A 329 27.28 -4.17 -26.44
N ASN A 330 27.59 -4.53 -25.18
CA ASN A 330 28.37 -5.74 -24.88
C ASN A 330 27.56 -6.86 -24.23
N SER A 331 26.90 -6.57 -23.11
CA SER A 331 26.28 -7.60 -22.27
C SER A 331 24.98 -8.12 -22.87
N TRP A 332 24.12 -7.20 -23.33
CA TRP A 332 22.81 -7.53 -23.87
C TRP A 332 22.86 -8.37 -25.16
N PRO A 333 23.69 -8.04 -26.17
CA PRO A 333 23.77 -8.85 -27.39
C PRO A 333 24.39 -10.23 -27.12
N LYS A 334 25.32 -10.33 -26.14
CA LYS A 334 25.85 -11.63 -25.72
C LYS A 334 24.78 -12.52 -25.11
N PHE A 335 23.92 -11.95 -24.26
CA PHE A 335 22.79 -12.66 -23.67
C PHE A 335 21.78 -13.09 -24.74
N GLN A 336 21.40 -12.19 -25.64
CA GLN A 336 20.50 -12.50 -26.76
C GLN A 336 21.05 -13.62 -27.64
N ASN A 337 22.34 -13.56 -28.00
CA ASN A 337 22.98 -14.61 -28.80
C ASN A 337 23.06 -15.95 -28.06
N TRP A 338 23.32 -15.94 -26.75
CA TRP A 338 23.30 -17.14 -25.92
C TRP A 338 21.90 -17.76 -25.89
N TYR A 339 20.87 -16.94 -25.65
CA TYR A 339 19.47 -17.37 -25.64
C TYR A 339 19.03 -17.91 -27.01
N ALA A 340 19.36 -17.20 -28.10
CA ALA A 340 19.04 -17.62 -29.46
C ALA A 340 19.66 -18.99 -29.81
N LYS A 341 20.92 -19.23 -29.42
CA LYS A 341 21.58 -20.55 -29.61
C LYS A 341 20.87 -21.66 -28.85
N TRP A 342 20.38 -21.38 -27.64
CA TRP A 342 19.60 -22.35 -26.87
C TRP A 342 18.24 -22.63 -27.50
N LEU A 343 17.58 -21.59 -27.98
CA LEU A 343 16.28 -21.70 -28.63
C LEU A 343 16.39 -22.48 -29.95
N GLU A 344 17.43 -22.24 -30.73
CA GLU A 344 17.72 -23.02 -31.94
C GLU A 344 17.96 -24.50 -31.63
N ARG A 345 18.68 -24.83 -30.54
CA ARG A 345 18.83 -26.22 -30.09
C ARG A 345 17.51 -26.84 -29.65
N ALA A 346 16.67 -26.08 -28.94
CA ALA A 346 15.37 -26.53 -28.46
C ALA A 346 14.43 -26.86 -29.63
N VAL A 347 14.35 -25.95 -30.61
CA VAL A 347 13.51 -26.14 -31.81
C VAL A 347 13.99 -27.31 -32.67
N ARG A 348 15.30 -27.56 -32.74
CA ARG A 348 15.87 -28.72 -33.46
C ARG A 348 15.55 -30.07 -32.80
N ARG A 349 15.14 -30.10 -31.52
CA ARG A 349 14.83 -31.34 -30.79
C ARG A 349 13.48 -31.24 -30.05
N PRO A 350 12.34 -31.17 -30.79
CA PRO A 350 11.04 -30.92 -30.18
C PRO A 350 10.61 -32.04 -29.22
N ILE A 351 10.90 -33.30 -29.54
CA ILE A 351 10.53 -34.46 -28.70
C ILE A 351 11.24 -34.40 -27.35
N THR A 352 12.55 -34.10 -27.33
CA THR A 352 13.29 -34.02 -26.06
C THR A 352 12.81 -32.86 -25.20
N MET A 353 12.41 -31.73 -25.81
CA MET A 353 11.84 -30.61 -25.07
C MET A 353 10.50 -30.99 -24.46
N LEU A 354 9.62 -31.66 -25.21
CA LEU A 354 8.31 -32.10 -24.72
C LEU A 354 8.46 -33.10 -23.55
N VAL A 355 9.34 -34.09 -23.68
CA VAL A 355 9.64 -35.05 -22.60
C VAL A 355 10.23 -34.34 -21.38
N ALA A 356 11.15 -33.39 -21.58
CA ALA A 356 11.73 -32.62 -20.49
C ALA A 356 10.68 -31.76 -19.76
N THR A 357 9.79 -31.09 -20.51
CA THR A 357 8.69 -30.30 -19.94
C THR A 357 7.74 -31.18 -19.13
N PHE A 358 7.35 -32.34 -19.67
CA PHE A 358 6.51 -33.29 -18.94
C PHE A 358 7.21 -33.85 -17.69
N GLY A 359 8.50 -34.18 -17.80
CA GLY A 359 9.31 -34.60 -16.66
C GLY A 359 9.38 -33.54 -15.57
N LEU A 360 9.63 -32.28 -15.94
CA LEU A 360 9.63 -31.13 -15.01
C LEU A 360 8.26 -30.93 -14.34
N PHE A 361 7.17 -31.13 -15.09
CA PHE A 361 5.81 -31.05 -14.54
C PHE A 361 5.59 -32.13 -13.47
N VAL A 362 5.97 -33.38 -13.73
CA VAL A 362 5.86 -34.47 -12.76
C VAL A 362 6.76 -34.22 -11.53
N ILE A 363 8.00 -33.77 -11.75
CA ILE A 363 8.92 -33.41 -10.66
C ILE A 363 8.34 -32.29 -9.81
N SER A 364 7.71 -31.28 -10.41
CA SER A 364 7.06 -30.18 -9.69
C SER A 364 5.92 -30.68 -8.79
N ILE A 365 5.09 -31.61 -9.28
CA ILE A 365 4.03 -32.23 -8.48
C ILE A 365 4.61 -33.00 -7.29
N ILE A 366 5.63 -33.82 -7.53
CA ILE A 366 6.28 -34.61 -6.48
C ILE A 366 6.93 -33.69 -5.45
N ALA A 367 7.65 -32.65 -5.90
CA ALA A 367 8.27 -31.68 -5.03
C ALA A 367 7.23 -30.95 -4.17
N THR A 368 6.10 -30.55 -4.76
CA THR A 368 5.00 -29.90 -4.02
C THR A 368 4.37 -30.85 -2.99
N MET A 369 4.22 -32.13 -3.31
CA MET A 369 3.67 -33.12 -2.38
C MET A 369 4.62 -33.42 -1.21
N VAL A 370 5.93 -33.47 -1.47
CA VAL A 370 6.96 -33.76 -0.46
C VAL A 370 7.28 -32.54 0.41
N LEU A 371 7.33 -31.34 -0.18
CA LEU A 371 7.68 -30.09 0.50
C LEU A 371 6.45 -29.32 1.01
N GLY A 372 5.25 -29.70 0.59
CA GLY A 372 4.01 -28.99 0.87
C GLY A 372 3.68 -28.97 2.35
N LYS A 373 4.04 -27.87 3.03
CA LYS A 373 3.44 -27.50 4.32
C LYS A 373 1.95 -27.22 4.09
N THR A 374 1.12 -27.52 5.08
CA THR A 374 -0.30 -27.15 5.06
C THR A 374 -0.45 -25.66 4.77
N PRO A 375 -1.36 -25.24 3.86
CA PRO A 375 -1.51 -23.84 3.52
C PRO A 375 -2.01 -23.07 4.74
N GLU A 376 -1.13 -22.26 5.33
CA GLU A 376 -1.53 -21.21 6.28
C GLU A 376 -2.12 -20.06 5.46
N PHE A 377 -3.42 -19.79 5.65
CA PHE A 377 -4.16 -18.79 4.87
C PHE A 377 -3.67 -17.36 5.08
N PHE A 378 -3.21 -17.04 6.29
CA PHE A 378 -2.61 -15.76 6.62
C PHE A 378 -1.38 -16.01 7.49
N PRO A 379 -0.22 -15.42 7.17
CA PRO A 379 0.92 -15.47 8.07
C PRO A 379 0.53 -14.76 9.37
N SER A 380 0.53 -15.49 10.48
CA SER A 380 0.35 -14.88 11.80
C SER A 380 1.64 -14.15 12.16
N GLY A 381 1.60 -12.83 12.18
CA GLY A 381 2.67 -12.04 12.80
C GLY A 381 2.65 -12.23 14.31
N ASP A 382 3.81 -12.08 14.97
CA ASP A 382 3.89 -12.15 16.42
C ASP A 382 2.93 -11.12 17.05
N PRO A 383 2.01 -11.55 17.94
CA PRO A 383 1.03 -10.64 18.48
C PRO A 383 1.69 -9.69 19.49
N ASN A 384 1.46 -8.38 19.33
CA ASN A 384 1.97 -7.37 20.26
C ASN A 384 1.29 -7.42 21.65
N PHE A 385 0.26 -8.24 21.82
CA PHE A 385 -0.47 -8.42 23.06
C PHE A 385 -1.02 -9.85 23.16
N ALA A 386 -1.17 -10.36 24.37
CA ALA A 386 -1.80 -11.64 24.65
C ALA A 386 -3.03 -11.42 25.54
N TYR A 387 -4.13 -12.11 25.23
CA TYR A 387 -5.27 -12.19 26.13
C TYR A 387 -5.12 -13.42 27.01
N VAL A 388 -5.15 -13.22 28.33
CA VAL A 388 -5.17 -14.30 29.31
C VAL A 388 -6.57 -14.33 29.92
N TYR A 389 -7.32 -15.37 29.60
CA TYR A 389 -8.65 -15.59 30.17
C TYR A 389 -8.51 -16.52 31.37
N ILE A 390 -8.91 -16.04 32.55
CA ILE A 390 -8.99 -16.84 33.77
C ILE A 390 -10.47 -17.10 34.02
N THR A 391 -10.84 -18.37 34.18
CA THR A 391 -12.22 -18.77 34.46
C THR A 391 -12.25 -19.52 35.79
N MET A 392 -13.00 -18.98 36.75
CA MET A 392 -13.21 -19.59 38.07
C MET A 392 -14.59 -20.25 38.12
N PRO A 393 -14.83 -21.20 39.05
CA PRO A 393 -16.15 -21.79 39.25
C PRO A 393 -17.23 -20.74 39.51
N ILE A 394 -18.44 -21.00 39.02
CA ILE A 394 -19.61 -20.13 39.23
C ILE A 394 -19.85 -19.95 40.74
N GLY A 395 -20.04 -18.71 41.18
CA GLY A 395 -20.21 -18.37 42.60
C GLY A 395 -18.92 -18.00 43.34
N THR A 396 -17.78 -17.96 42.66
CA THR A 396 -16.53 -17.43 43.22
C THR A 396 -16.65 -15.91 43.39
N ASP A 397 -16.31 -15.41 44.58
CA ASP A 397 -16.31 -13.98 44.90
C ASP A 397 -15.27 -13.22 44.06
N GLN A 398 -15.62 -12.00 43.64
CA GLN A 398 -14.77 -11.18 42.80
C GLN A 398 -13.42 -10.83 43.47
N ALA A 399 -13.36 -10.70 44.79
CA ALA A 399 -12.11 -10.42 45.49
C ALA A 399 -11.10 -11.59 45.43
N THR A 400 -11.59 -12.80 45.11
CA THR A 400 -10.77 -14.01 44.97
C THR A 400 -10.23 -14.19 43.54
N THR A 401 -10.86 -13.52 42.55
CA THR A 401 -10.50 -13.57 41.13
C THR A 401 -9.57 -12.42 40.77
#